data_AF-A0AAE3ELQ9-F1
#
_entry.id   AF-A0AAE3ELQ9-F1
#
_cell.length_a   1.000
_cell.length_b   1.000
_cell.length_c   1.000
_cell.angle_alpha   90.00
_cell.angle_beta   90.00
_cell.angle_gamma   90.00
#
_symmetry.space_group_name_H-M   'P 1'
#
loop_
_entity.id
_entity.type
_entity.pdbx_description
1 polymer ?
#
loop_
_entity_poly.entity_id
_entity_poly.type
_entity_poly.pdbx_seq_one_letter_code
_entity_poly.pdbx_strand_id
1 'polypeptide(L)'
;MTYNNLIIIKGGSYINIKKALQQWIDLYSENFSNNLQFELYKNGRGNHIIKADDRLDNNRFFYLVNYMDYPENINYNVDIKGYTKARELDKQLDNQELLIYIPKSDTEYDNVYAVTKDNRHFKIDFGGKIKEVTGDITFSSHNIEKLENPETLKASLHKRKKREEDSVDSIKKRFNIIFIIFIIVLFLNLIVPHLKVDVEVFQKTTLFTGMGVGLWFFMDYEMLRHNSFYLKSFLIALGFYYYGLFLEHHYSSYFSNMTAGNFLYPLTLLIVQYPTRRIYKLIFNREPEVDKHGKIADLIYTMILFFSFAILPFLIVDYLK
;
A
#
# COMPACT_ATOMS: atom_id res chain seq x y z
N MET A 1 -10.97 -30.13 -16.13
CA MET A 1 -11.18 -28.85 -15.42
C MET A 1 -9.83 -28.19 -15.24
N THR A 2 -9.71 -26.88 -15.50
CA THR A 2 -8.49 -26.11 -15.24
C THR A 2 -8.31 -25.88 -13.74
N TYR A 3 -7.13 -26.18 -13.21
CA TYR A 3 -6.74 -25.93 -11.81
C TYR A 3 -6.52 -24.43 -11.57
N ASN A 4 -7.61 -23.67 -11.45
CA ASN A 4 -7.51 -22.28 -11.05
C ASN A 4 -7.65 -22.19 -9.52
N ASN A 5 -6.55 -21.81 -8.86
CA ASN A 5 -6.51 -21.38 -7.46
C ASN A 5 -7.20 -22.31 -6.46
N LEU A 6 -6.76 -23.58 -6.42
CA LEU A 6 -7.31 -24.59 -5.53
C LEU A 6 -6.29 -25.05 -4.49
N ILE A 7 -6.68 -25.19 -3.24
CA ILE A 7 -5.82 -25.64 -2.15
C ILE A 7 -6.44 -26.89 -1.53
N ILE A 8 -5.66 -27.97 -1.49
CA ILE A 8 -5.99 -29.21 -0.81
C ILE A 8 -5.28 -29.22 0.53
N ILE A 9 -6.04 -29.50 1.58
CA ILE A 9 -5.55 -29.53 2.96
C ILE A 9 -5.87 -30.90 3.56
N LYS A 10 -4.85 -31.61 4.02
CA LYS A 10 -4.99 -32.84 4.80
C LYS A 10 -4.62 -32.58 6.25
N GLY A 11 -5.43 -33.01 7.19
CA GLY A 11 -5.33 -32.67 8.62
C GLY A 11 -6.21 -31.49 9.03
N GLY A 12 -6.12 -31.12 10.30
CA GLY A 12 -6.88 -30.01 10.89
C GLY A 12 -8.39 -30.23 11.02
N SER A 13 -9.00 -29.54 12.00
CA SER A 13 -10.46 -29.49 12.11
C SER A 13 -11.02 -28.48 11.11
N TYR A 14 -12.21 -28.75 10.56
CA TYR A 14 -12.88 -27.82 9.64
C TYR A 14 -13.03 -26.42 10.23
N ILE A 15 -13.30 -26.34 11.54
CA ILE A 15 -13.44 -25.07 12.29
C ILE A 15 -12.13 -24.29 12.27
N ASN A 16 -10.99 -24.95 12.50
CA ASN A 16 -9.68 -24.31 12.50
C ASN A 16 -9.29 -23.85 11.10
N ILE A 17 -9.52 -24.67 10.06
CA ILE A 17 -9.27 -24.29 8.67
C ILE A 17 -10.13 -23.09 8.26
N LYS A 18 -11.42 -23.11 8.59
CA LYS A 18 -12.33 -21.98 8.36
C LYS A 18 -11.84 -20.71 9.06
N LYS A 19 -11.41 -20.83 10.32
CA LYS A 19 -10.89 -19.70 11.10
C LYS A 19 -9.61 -19.12 10.47
N ALA A 20 -8.67 -19.98 10.07
CA ALA A 20 -7.44 -19.56 9.39
C ALA A 20 -7.72 -18.85 8.07
N LEU A 21 -8.59 -19.43 7.23
CA LEU A 21 -8.99 -18.82 5.97
C LEU A 21 -9.68 -17.46 6.19
N GLN A 22 -10.60 -17.35 7.16
CA GLN A 22 -11.24 -16.07 7.48
C GLN A 22 -10.24 -15.03 8.02
N GLN A 23 -9.27 -15.45 8.85
CA GLN A 23 -8.22 -14.55 9.33
C GLN A 23 -7.41 -13.99 8.15
N TRP A 24 -6.97 -14.85 7.22
CA TRP A 24 -6.25 -14.41 6.03
C TRP A 24 -7.08 -13.44 5.17
N ILE A 25 -8.36 -13.79 4.91
CA ILE A 25 -9.26 -12.92 4.15
C ILE A 25 -9.37 -11.55 4.83
N ASP A 26 -9.56 -11.51 6.15
CA ASP A 26 -9.68 -10.26 6.91
C ASP A 26 -8.37 -9.45 6.91
N LEU A 27 -7.20 -10.11 6.96
CA LEU A 27 -5.89 -9.45 6.91
C LEU A 27 -5.62 -8.79 5.56
N TYR A 28 -5.94 -9.46 4.46
CA TYR A 28 -5.58 -9.00 3.10
C TYR A 28 -6.72 -8.31 2.34
N SER A 29 -7.94 -8.25 2.92
CA SER A 29 -9.13 -7.71 2.25
C SER A 29 -9.01 -6.28 1.73
N GLU A 30 -8.22 -5.42 2.38
CA GLU A 30 -8.01 -4.02 1.98
C GLU A 30 -7.18 -3.91 0.69
N ASN A 31 -6.33 -4.91 0.44
CA ASN A 31 -5.49 -4.98 -0.76
C ASN A 31 -6.19 -5.69 -1.92
N PHE A 32 -7.40 -6.21 -1.72
CA PHE A 32 -8.18 -6.76 -2.81
C PHE A 32 -8.87 -5.63 -3.58
N SER A 33 -8.57 -5.54 -4.87
CA SER A 33 -9.28 -4.63 -5.78
C SER A 33 -10.78 -4.96 -5.89
N ASN A 34 -11.19 -6.16 -5.48
CA ASN A 34 -12.54 -6.70 -5.65
C ASN A 34 -13.04 -7.43 -4.40
N ASN A 35 -14.36 -7.59 -4.28
CA ASN A 35 -14.98 -8.51 -3.32
C ASN A 35 -14.72 -9.97 -3.73
N LEU A 36 -13.50 -10.45 -3.46
CA LEU A 36 -13.09 -11.84 -3.70
C LEU A 36 -13.92 -12.80 -2.83
N GLN A 37 -14.18 -13.98 -3.37
CA GLN A 37 -14.92 -15.03 -2.68
C GLN A 37 -14.06 -16.28 -2.56
N PHE A 38 -14.19 -16.97 -1.44
CA PHE A 38 -13.45 -18.20 -1.17
C PHE A 38 -14.44 -19.28 -0.79
N GLU A 39 -14.36 -20.43 -1.43
CA GLU A 39 -15.26 -21.56 -1.19
C GLU A 39 -14.49 -22.62 -0.39
N LEU A 40 -14.97 -22.95 0.81
CA LEU A 40 -14.41 -23.99 1.66
C LEU A 40 -15.31 -25.23 1.61
N TYR A 41 -14.72 -26.37 1.27
CA TYR A 41 -15.41 -27.65 1.14
C TYR A 41 -14.89 -28.65 2.17
N LYS A 42 -15.81 -29.47 2.70
CA LYS A 42 -15.47 -30.70 3.41
C LYS A 42 -15.23 -31.80 2.37
N ASN A 43 -14.09 -32.49 2.45
CA ASN A 43 -13.75 -33.57 1.51
C ASN A 43 -13.44 -34.89 2.23
N GLY A 44 -14.29 -35.25 3.20
CA GLY A 44 -14.08 -36.41 4.08
C GLY A 44 -13.48 -36.04 5.43
N ARG A 45 -13.07 -37.06 6.21
CA ARG A 45 -12.52 -36.85 7.56
C ARG A 45 -11.10 -36.28 7.47
N GLY A 46 -10.94 -35.06 7.98
CA GLY A 46 -9.65 -34.38 8.01
C GLY A 46 -9.12 -33.97 6.63
N ASN A 47 -9.98 -33.87 5.62
CA ASN A 47 -9.59 -33.37 4.30
C ASN A 47 -10.50 -32.20 3.95
N HIS A 48 -9.90 -31.11 3.52
CA HIS A 48 -10.60 -29.87 3.18
C HIS A 48 -10.07 -29.34 1.86
N ILE A 49 -10.94 -28.64 1.12
CA ILE A 49 -10.55 -27.98 -0.12
C ILE A 49 -10.95 -26.51 -0.02
N ILE A 50 -10.04 -25.62 -0.37
CA ILE A 50 -10.32 -24.21 -0.56
C ILE A 50 -10.23 -23.94 -2.06
N LYS A 51 -11.28 -23.36 -2.63
CA LYS A 51 -11.24 -22.78 -3.97
C LYS A 51 -11.26 -21.27 -3.82
N ALA A 52 -10.14 -20.65 -4.13
CA ALA A 52 -9.99 -19.20 -4.12
C ALA A 52 -10.48 -18.62 -5.45
N ASP A 53 -10.90 -17.36 -5.40
CA ASP A 53 -11.36 -16.63 -6.58
C ASP A 53 -10.31 -16.63 -7.71
N ASP A 54 -10.75 -16.87 -8.94
CA ASP A 54 -9.87 -16.91 -10.13
C ASP A 54 -9.18 -15.56 -10.42
N ARG A 55 -9.69 -14.46 -9.84
CA ARG A 55 -9.11 -13.11 -9.92
C ARG A 55 -7.98 -12.88 -8.92
N LEU A 56 -7.73 -13.82 -8.00
CA LEU A 56 -6.60 -13.75 -7.09
C LEU A 56 -5.29 -13.98 -7.87
N ASP A 57 -4.36 -13.02 -7.80
CA ASP A 57 -3.05 -13.12 -8.44
C ASP A 57 -2.16 -14.18 -7.76
N ASN A 58 -1.14 -14.64 -8.49
CA ASN A 58 -0.26 -15.73 -8.02
C ASN A 58 0.46 -15.39 -6.71
N ASN A 59 0.93 -14.15 -6.52
CA ASN A 59 1.64 -13.77 -5.30
C ASN A 59 0.72 -13.88 -4.08
N ARG A 60 -0.51 -13.37 -4.19
CA ARG A 60 -1.51 -13.51 -3.11
C ARG A 60 -1.94 -14.95 -2.90
N PHE A 61 -2.03 -15.75 -3.97
CA PHE A 61 -2.30 -17.17 -3.84
C PHE A 61 -1.16 -17.89 -3.07
N PHE A 62 0.10 -17.55 -3.32
CA PHE A 62 1.25 -18.10 -2.59
C PHE A 62 1.23 -17.69 -1.11
N TYR A 63 0.90 -16.43 -0.81
CA TYR A 63 0.68 -15.99 0.57
C TYR A 63 -0.44 -16.76 1.26
N LEU A 64 -1.53 -17.05 0.56
CA LEU A 64 -2.61 -17.86 1.12
C LEU A 64 -2.12 -19.28 1.44
N VAL A 65 -1.43 -19.94 0.51
CA VAL A 65 -0.88 -21.29 0.74
C VAL A 65 0.05 -21.31 1.96
N ASN A 66 0.94 -20.32 2.06
CA ASN A 66 1.88 -20.21 3.18
C ASN A 66 1.17 -19.91 4.51
N TYR A 67 0.23 -18.97 4.53
CA TYR A 67 -0.52 -18.64 5.74
C TYR A 67 -1.36 -19.81 6.25
N MET A 68 -1.91 -20.62 5.35
CA MET A 68 -2.68 -21.79 5.76
C MET A 68 -1.79 -22.83 6.47
N ASP A 69 -0.49 -22.86 6.20
CA ASP A 69 0.48 -23.74 6.88
C ASP A 69 0.93 -23.16 8.22
N TYR A 70 1.05 -21.82 8.28
CA TYR A 70 1.49 -21.07 9.46
C TYR A 70 0.48 -20.00 9.92
N PRO A 71 -0.75 -20.38 10.31
CA PRO A 71 -1.76 -19.42 10.73
C PRO A 71 -1.44 -18.81 12.10
N GLU A 72 -1.87 -17.56 12.31
CA GLU A 72 -1.69 -16.90 13.60
C GLU A 72 -2.65 -17.42 14.66
N ASN A 73 -2.10 -17.88 15.79
CA ASN A 73 -2.87 -18.32 16.96
C ASN A 73 -3.86 -19.47 16.67
N ILE A 74 -3.53 -20.35 15.72
CA ILE A 74 -4.27 -21.59 15.48
C ILE A 74 -3.29 -22.75 15.39
N ASN A 75 -3.30 -23.62 16.39
CA ASN A 75 -2.46 -24.81 16.39
C ASN A 75 -3.19 -25.97 15.69
N TYR A 76 -2.67 -26.39 14.54
CA TYR A 76 -3.04 -27.64 13.88
C TYR A 76 -1.85 -28.21 13.10
N ASN A 77 -1.95 -29.49 12.76
CA ASN A 77 -0.98 -30.17 11.90
C ASN A 77 -1.70 -30.49 10.58
N VAL A 78 -1.19 -29.94 9.48
CA VAL A 78 -1.73 -30.12 8.13
C VAL A 78 -0.62 -30.39 7.12
N ASP A 79 -1.03 -30.95 5.98
CA ASP A 79 -0.27 -30.99 4.73
C ASP A 79 -1.06 -30.20 3.67
N ILE A 80 -0.44 -29.16 3.12
CA ILE A 80 -1.09 -28.21 2.21
C ILE A 80 -0.47 -28.28 0.82
N LYS A 81 -1.35 -28.37 -0.18
CA LYS A 81 -0.98 -28.36 -1.59
C LYS A 81 -1.86 -27.39 -2.36
N GLY A 82 -1.27 -26.31 -2.86
CA GLY A 82 -1.92 -25.35 -3.74
C GLY A 82 -1.75 -25.74 -5.21
N TYR A 83 -2.76 -25.49 -6.03
CA TYR A 83 -2.79 -25.73 -7.46
C TYR A 83 -3.22 -24.45 -8.15
N THR A 84 -2.39 -23.94 -9.03
CA THR A 84 -2.69 -22.71 -9.78
C THR A 84 -2.04 -22.76 -11.15
N LYS A 85 -2.40 -21.79 -12.01
CA LYS A 85 -1.71 -21.52 -13.26
C LYS A 85 -0.91 -20.23 -13.09
N ALA A 86 0.37 -20.26 -13.42
CA ALA A 86 1.21 -19.08 -13.41
C ALA A 86 0.73 -18.05 -14.45
N ARG A 87 0.61 -16.79 -14.03
CA ARG A 87 0.25 -15.67 -14.88
C ARG A 87 1.22 -14.53 -14.57
N GLU A 88 2.03 -14.13 -15.54
CA GLU A 88 2.91 -12.95 -15.44
C GLU A 88 3.91 -13.03 -14.27
N LEU A 89 4.32 -14.24 -13.88
CA LEU A 89 5.20 -14.45 -12.72
C LEU A 89 6.69 -14.31 -13.09
N ASP A 90 7.14 -15.15 -14.03
CA ASP A 90 8.47 -15.15 -14.62
C ASP A 90 8.40 -15.85 -15.97
N LYS A 91 9.29 -15.50 -16.91
CA LYS A 91 9.31 -16.09 -18.26
C LYS A 91 9.43 -17.61 -18.26
N GLN A 92 10.08 -18.20 -17.26
CA GLN A 92 10.28 -19.65 -17.15
C GLN A 92 9.05 -20.39 -16.64
N LEU A 93 8.16 -19.70 -15.92
CA LEU A 93 6.98 -20.29 -15.30
C LEU A 93 5.69 -19.86 -15.98
N ASP A 94 5.71 -18.82 -16.80
CA ASP A 94 4.49 -18.25 -17.37
C ASP A 94 3.65 -19.31 -18.12
N ASN A 95 2.34 -19.27 -17.89
CA ASN A 95 1.36 -20.23 -18.38
C ASN A 95 1.53 -21.70 -17.94
N GLN A 96 2.47 -22.02 -17.05
CA GLN A 96 2.62 -23.36 -16.50
C GLN A 96 1.60 -23.63 -15.39
N GLU A 97 1.16 -24.89 -15.27
CA GLU A 97 0.44 -25.36 -14.09
C GLU A 97 1.43 -25.66 -12.97
N LEU A 98 1.15 -25.12 -11.79
CA LEU A 98 2.01 -25.18 -10.62
C LEU A 98 1.31 -25.90 -9.49
N LEU A 99 2.04 -26.81 -8.86
CA LEU A 99 1.76 -27.33 -7.53
C LEU A 99 2.63 -26.57 -6.53
N ILE A 100 2.00 -25.80 -5.66
CA ILE A 100 2.61 -25.00 -4.61
C ILE A 100 2.58 -25.78 -3.29
N TYR A 101 3.70 -25.83 -2.58
CA TYR A 101 3.83 -26.55 -1.32
C TYR A 101 4.89 -25.91 -0.42
N ILE A 102 4.90 -26.33 0.85
CA ILE A 102 5.95 -26.00 1.82
C ILE A 102 6.62 -27.29 2.27
N PRO A 103 7.94 -27.47 2.02
CA PRO A 103 8.68 -28.61 2.52
C PRO A 103 8.72 -28.58 4.05
N LYS A 104 8.60 -29.74 4.70
CA LYS A 104 8.75 -29.87 6.16
C LYS A 104 10.14 -29.46 6.68
N SER A 105 11.14 -29.47 5.80
CA SER A 105 12.50 -29.04 6.08
C SER A 105 12.70 -27.54 5.90
N ASP A 106 11.70 -26.79 5.43
CA ASP A 106 11.83 -25.35 5.25
C ASP A 106 11.84 -24.64 6.60
N THR A 107 12.77 -23.70 6.74
CA THR A 107 12.95 -22.89 7.96
C THR A 107 12.87 -21.40 7.67
N GLU A 108 12.64 -21.02 6.40
CA GLU A 108 12.75 -19.64 5.96
C GLU A 108 11.40 -18.90 6.01
N TYR A 109 10.26 -19.61 6.11
CA TYR A 109 8.89 -19.12 6.36
C TYR A 109 8.33 -18.08 5.36
N ASP A 110 9.18 -17.30 4.67
CA ASP A 110 8.85 -16.23 3.72
C ASP A 110 9.01 -16.69 2.25
N ASN A 111 8.72 -17.96 1.99
CA ASN A 111 8.83 -18.57 0.69
C ASN A 111 7.81 -19.71 0.50
N VAL A 112 7.59 -20.05 -0.77
CA VAL A 112 6.90 -21.28 -1.17
C VAL A 112 7.74 -22.02 -2.20
N TYR A 113 7.45 -23.31 -2.36
CA TYR A 113 8.03 -24.12 -3.41
C TYR A 113 6.97 -24.42 -4.45
N ALA A 114 7.38 -24.44 -5.72
CA ALA A 114 6.53 -24.76 -6.84
C ALA A 114 7.14 -25.93 -7.62
N VAL A 115 6.30 -26.88 -8.03
CA VAL A 115 6.67 -27.89 -9.02
C VAL A 115 5.76 -27.79 -10.24
N THR A 116 6.37 -27.83 -11.41
CA THR A 116 5.70 -27.79 -12.73
C THR A 116 5.26 -29.19 -13.16
N LYS A 117 4.41 -29.29 -14.19
CA LYS A 117 4.05 -30.59 -14.81
C LYS A 117 5.24 -31.43 -15.26
N ASP A 118 6.31 -30.76 -15.68
CA ASP A 118 7.55 -31.40 -16.13
C ASP A 118 8.47 -31.77 -14.96
N ASN A 119 7.98 -31.68 -13.71
CA ASN A 119 8.69 -31.93 -12.46
C ASN A 119 9.94 -31.07 -12.26
N ARG A 120 9.95 -29.85 -12.82
CA ARG A 120 10.95 -28.84 -12.45
C ARG A 120 10.52 -28.13 -11.17
N HIS A 121 11.46 -27.95 -10.24
CA HIS A 121 11.20 -27.40 -8.91
C HIS A 121 11.77 -26.00 -8.76
N PHE A 122 11.02 -25.13 -8.11
CA PHE A 122 11.39 -23.75 -7.90
C PHE A 122 11.12 -23.37 -6.45
N LYS A 123 12.02 -22.58 -5.87
CA LYS A 123 11.79 -21.81 -4.66
C LYS A 123 11.43 -20.39 -5.08
N ILE A 124 10.29 -19.91 -4.58
CA ILE A 124 9.76 -18.57 -4.86
C ILE A 124 9.74 -17.83 -3.53
N ASP A 125 10.58 -16.81 -3.39
CA ASP A 125 10.52 -15.93 -2.25
C ASP A 125 9.45 -14.85 -2.43
N PHE A 126 8.98 -14.29 -1.33
CA PHE A 126 7.97 -13.25 -1.34
C PHE A 126 8.48 -11.87 -1.79
N GLY A 127 9.79 -11.73 -2.03
CA GLY A 127 10.41 -10.61 -2.71
C GLY A 127 10.38 -10.73 -4.24
N GLY A 128 9.88 -11.85 -4.78
CA GLY A 128 9.74 -12.10 -6.21
C GLY A 128 10.95 -12.79 -6.86
N LYS A 129 11.96 -13.23 -6.10
CA LYS A 129 13.05 -14.03 -6.67
C LYS A 129 12.60 -15.47 -6.82
N ILE A 130 12.94 -16.03 -7.97
CA ILE A 130 12.64 -17.41 -8.33
C ILE A 130 13.96 -18.12 -8.59
N LYS A 131 14.17 -19.25 -7.92
CA LYS A 131 15.37 -20.07 -8.06
C LYS A 131 14.99 -21.52 -8.29
N GLU A 132 15.54 -22.13 -9.33
CA GLU A 132 15.41 -23.58 -9.55
C GLU A 132 16.17 -24.35 -8.46
N VAL A 133 15.53 -25.38 -7.93
CA VAL A 133 16.03 -26.21 -6.82
C VAL A 133 15.79 -27.68 -7.12
N THR A 134 16.31 -28.57 -6.28
CA THR A 134 15.99 -30.00 -6.32
C THR A 134 14.93 -30.33 -5.28
N GLY A 135 14.00 -31.23 -5.60
CA GLY A 135 13.00 -31.69 -4.64
C GLY A 135 12.41 -33.05 -5.03
N ASP A 136 11.70 -33.65 -4.09
CA ASP A 136 11.18 -35.02 -4.23
C ASP A 136 9.66 -35.06 -4.48
N ILE A 137 9.00 -33.90 -4.50
CA ILE A 137 7.54 -33.78 -4.73
C ILE A 137 7.24 -33.76 -6.22
N THR A 138 6.53 -34.75 -6.73
CA THR A 138 6.08 -34.76 -8.13
C THR A 138 4.74 -34.06 -8.31
N PHE A 139 4.56 -33.44 -9.48
CA PHE A 139 3.28 -32.87 -9.85
C PHE A 139 2.25 -33.98 -10.02
N SER A 140 1.16 -33.92 -9.24
CA SER A 140 0.05 -34.87 -9.33
C SER A 140 -1.26 -34.11 -9.49
N SER A 141 -1.88 -34.29 -10.65
CA SER A 141 -3.23 -33.77 -10.92
C SER A 141 -4.22 -34.48 -9.99
N HIS A 142 -4.98 -33.71 -9.20
CA HIS A 142 -6.05 -34.26 -8.37
C HIS A 142 -7.39 -34.14 -9.11
N ASN A 143 -8.07 -35.25 -9.32
CA ASN A 143 -9.44 -35.19 -9.83
C ASN A 143 -10.38 -34.85 -8.68
N ILE A 144 -11.11 -33.76 -8.81
CA ILE A 144 -12.02 -33.28 -7.78
C ILE A 144 -13.44 -33.45 -8.29
N GLU A 145 -13.79 -34.70 -8.54
CA GLU A 145 -15.15 -35.05 -8.92
C GLU A 145 -16.06 -34.96 -7.68
N LYS A 146 -17.08 -34.11 -7.80
CA LYS A 146 -18.18 -33.88 -6.84
C LYS A 146 -17.79 -33.17 -5.54
N LEU A 147 -17.41 -31.90 -5.65
CA LEU A 147 -17.50 -30.97 -4.53
C LEU A 147 -18.94 -30.46 -4.41
N GLU A 148 -19.61 -30.80 -3.31
CA GLU A 148 -20.96 -30.34 -3.01
C GLU A 148 -20.98 -29.49 -1.74
N ASN A 149 -21.89 -28.52 -1.69
CA ASN A 149 -22.19 -27.67 -0.53
C ASN A 149 -20.98 -26.89 0.05
N PRO A 150 -20.35 -26.00 -0.75
CA PRO A 150 -19.31 -25.11 -0.21
C PRO A 150 -19.89 -24.16 0.84
N GLU A 151 -19.06 -23.83 1.82
CA GLU A 151 -19.24 -22.63 2.61
C GLU A 151 -18.49 -21.47 1.94
N THR A 152 -19.19 -20.41 1.55
CA THR A 152 -18.56 -19.24 0.94
C THR A 152 -18.14 -18.24 2.01
N LEU A 153 -16.85 -17.92 2.04
CA LEU A 153 -16.25 -16.89 2.89
C LEU A 153 -15.96 -15.63 2.05
N LYS A 154 -16.17 -14.47 2.67
CA LYS A 154 -15.88 -13.14 2.11
C LYS A 154 -15.35 -12.24 3.22
N ALA A 155 -14.72 -11.13 2.82
CA ALA A 155 -14.31 -10.11 3.78
C ALA A 155 -15.54 -9.56 4.53
N SER A 156 -15.44 -9.45 5.85
CA SER A 156 -16.51 -8.85 6.66
C SER A 156 -16.62 -7.35 6.38
N LEU A 157 -17.71 -6.93 5.75
CA LEU A 157 -17.99 -5.52 5.47
C LEU A 157 -17.96 -4.65 6.74
N HIS A 158 -18.40 -5.20 7.87
CA HIS A 158 -18.41 -4.49 9.15
C HIS A 158 -17.00 -4.28 9.71
N LYS A 159 -16.13 -5.31 9.66
CA LYS A 159 -14.73 -5.17 10.07
C LYS A 159 -13.97 -4.19 9.17
N ARG A 160 -14.24 -4.21 7.85
CA ARG A 160 -13.65 -3.26 6.90
C ARG A 160 -14.01 -1.82 7.22
N LYS A 161 -15.30 -1.54 7.48
CA LYS A 161 -15.75 -0.19 7.87
C LYS A 161 -15.12 0.27 9.18
N LYS A 162 -15.09 -0.58 10.20
CA LYS A 162 -14.50 -0.24 11.49
C LYS A 162 -13.01 0.10 11.38
N ARG A 163 -12.23 -0.66 10.60
CA ARG A 163 -10.81 -0.34 10.35
C ARG A 163 -10.63 0.97 9.60
N GLU A 164 -11.47 1.24 8.61
CA GLU A 164 -11.46 2.51 7.89
C GLU A 164 -11.73 3.69 8.84
N GLU A 165 -12.72 3.57 9.71
CA GLU A 165 -13.01 4.55 10.77
C GLU A 165 -11.82 4.74 11.73
N ASP A 166 -11.23 3.65 12.24
CA ASP A 166 -10.07 3.69 13.14
C ASP A 166 -8.86 4.38 12.45
N SER A 167 -8.65 4.13 11.16
CA SER A 167 -7.57 4.76 10.37
C SER A 167 -7.79 6.26 10.19
N VAL A 168 -9.02 6.69 9.91
CA VAL A 168 -9.39 8.10 9.74
C VAL A 168 -9.24 8.86 11.05
N ASP A 169 -9.60 8.24 12.17
CA ASP A 169 -9.43 8.83 13.51
C ASP A 169 -7.95 9.00 13.89
N SER A 170 -7.10 8.04 13.52
CA SER A 170 -5.65 8.17 13.68
C SER A 170 -5.09 9.35 12.89
N ILE A 171 -5.44 9.46 11.59
CA ILE A 171 -5.06 10.58 10.73
C ILE A 171 -5.53 11.91 11.32
N LYS A 172 -6.78 11.98 11.80
CA LYS A 172 -7.36 13.18 12.41
C LYS A 172 -6.56 13.67 13.61
N LYS A 173 -6.13 12.75 14.50
CA LYS A 173 -5.31 13.09 15.67
C LYS A 173 -3.96 13.67 15.26
N ARG A 174 -3.25 13.00 14.34
CA ARG A 174 -1.96 13.49 13.82
C ARG A 174 -2.10 14.86 13.18
N PHE A 175 -3.12 15.01 12.32
CA PHE A 175 -3.40 16.26 11.63
C PHE A 175 -3.60 17.43 12.59
N ASN A 176 -4.43 17.25 13.61
CA ASN A 176 -4.72 18.31 14.58
C ASN A 176 -3.48 18.74 15.36
N ILE A 177 -2.63 17.78 15.78
CA ILE A 177 -1.39 18.09 16.51
C ILE A 177 -0.45 18.92 15.64
N ILE A 178 -0.18 18.46 14.42
CA ILE A 178 0.77 19.13 13.53
C ILE A 178 0.20 20.49 13.05
N PHE A 179 -1.11 20.59 12.85
CA PHE A 179 -1.76 21.86 12.54
C PHE A 179 -1.59 22.89 13.67
N ILE A 180 -1.76 22.50 14.94
CA ILE A 180 -1.52 23.40 16.09
C ILE A 180 -0.07 23.86 16.11
N ILE A 181 0.89 22.96 15.90
CA ILE A 181 2.32 23.30 15.83
C ILE A 181 2.56 24.32 14.71
N PHE A 182 1.98 24.09 13.54
CA PHE A 182 2.08 25.01 12.41
C PHE A 182 1.54 26.41 12.74
N ILE A 183 0.37 26.52 13.38
CA ILE A 183 -0.18 27.82 13.81
C ILE A 183 0.76 28.53 14.80
N ILE A 184 1.36 27.79 15.75
CA ILE A 184 2.33 28.36 16.70
C ILE A 184 3.56 28.88 15.94
N VAL A 185 4.10 28.11 14.99
CA VAL A 185 5.25 28.51 14.17
C VAL A 185 4.93 29.75 13.34
N LEU A 186 3.73 29.84 12.74
CA LEU A 186 3.29 31.04 12.02
C LEU A 186 3.21 32.27 12.94
N PHE A 187 2.66 32.10 14.14
CA PHE A 187 2.57 33.19 15.11
C PHE A 187 3.95 33.67 15.57
N LEU A 188 4.89 32.74 15.81
CA LEU A 188 6.27 33.10 16.11
C LEU A 188 6.93 33.83 14.93
N ASN A 189 6.71 33.35 13.71
CA ASN A 189 7.21 33.98 12.49
C ASN A 189 6.73 35.44 12.37
N LEU A 190 5.46 35.73 12.69
CA LEU A 190 4.91 37.09 12.73
C LEU A 190 5.61 38.04 13.72
N ILE A 191 6.16 37.51 14.83
CA ILE A 191 6.83 38.32 15.86
C ILE A 191 8.28 38.66 15.44
N VAL A 192 8.93 37.81 14.66
CA VAL A 192 10.37 37.95 14.31
C VAL A 192 10.72 39.34 13.74
N PRO A 193 9.96 39.93 12.80
CA PRO A 193 10.26 41.27 12.27
C PRO A 193 10.28 42.37 13.35
N HIS A 194 9.51 42.22 14.42
CA HIS A 194 9.42 43.21 15.50
C HIS A 194 10.57 43.12 16.52
N LEU A 195 11.31 42.01 16.53
CA LEU A 195 12.41 41.79 17.48
C LEU A 195 13.74 42.43 17.06
N LYS A 196 13.74 43.30 16.02
CA LYS A 196 14.95 43.86 15.37
C LYS A 196 15.92 42.77 14.89
N VAL A 197 15.40 41.60 14.56
CA VAL A 197 16.17 40.47 14.05
C VAL A 197 16.52 40.73 12.58
N ASP A 198 17.67 40.23 12.15
CA ASP A 198 18.14 40.30 10.76
C ASP A 198 17.09 39.74 9.78
N VAL A 199 16.87 40.47 8.69
CA VAL A 199 15.98 40.10 7.57
C VAL A 199 16.31 38.71 7.05
N GLU A 200 17.59 38.34 7.03
CA GLU A 200 18.05 37.03 6.59
C GLU A 200 17.47 35.89 7.46
N VAL A 201 17.41 36.10 8.79
CA VAL A 201 16.85 35.11 9.71
C VAL A 201 15.37 34.92 9.45
N PHE A 202 14.63 36.01 9.24
CA PHE A 202 13.20 35.95 8.94
C PHE A 202 12.90 35.21 7.63
N GLN A 203 13.67 35.48 6.58
CA GLN A 203 13.56 34.78 5.29
C GLN A 203 13.85 33.28 5.44
N LYS A 204 14.90 32.91 6.20
CA LYS A 204 15.22 31.50 6.50
C LYS A 204 14.11 30.82 7.29
N THR A 205 13.59 31.45 8.35
CA THR A 205 12.48 30.87 9.13
C THR A 205 11.25 30.62 8.26
N THR A 206 10.95 31.55 7.36
CA THR A 206 9.84 31.42 6.40
C THR A 206 10.06 30.28 5.41
N LEU A 207 11.27 30.17 4.84
CA LEU A 207 11.66 29.05 3.97
C LEU A 207 11.47 27.71 4.69
N PHE A 208 12.05 27.56 5.89
CA PHE A 208 11.94 26.32 6.67
C PHE A 208 10.50 26.01 7.06
N THR A 209 9.68 27.02 7.32
CA THR A 209 8.24 26.84 7.59
C THR A 209 7.52 26.30 6.35
N GLY A 210 7.72 26.92 5.18
CA GLY A 210 7.11 26.46 3.93
C GLY A 210 7.56 25.06 3.53
N MET A 211 8.86 24.78 3.60
CA MET A 211 9.41 23.44 3.37
C MET A 211 8.87 22.44 4.39
N GLY A 212 8.81 22.80 5.68
CA GLY A 212 8.32 21.93 6.75
C GLY A 212 6.86 21.51 6.54
N VAL A 213 5.99 22.44 6.15
CA VAL A 213 4.59 22.13 5.83
C VAL A 213 4.47 21.26 4.57
N GLY A 214 5.23 21.58 3.52
CA GLY A 214 5.21 20.77 2.30
C GLY A 214 5.76 19.36 2.55
N LEU A 215 6.83 19.22 3.33
CA LEU A 215 7.37 17.92 3.76
C LEU A 215 6.36 17.17 4.63
N TRP A 216 5.65 17.82 5.53
CA TRP A 216 4.59 17.17 6.30
C TRP A 216 3.52 16.58 5.37
N PHE A 217 3.04 17.34 4.38
CA PHE A 217 2.07 16.84 3.41
C PHE A 217 2.63 15.71 2.53
N PHE A 218 3.92 15.75 2.20
CA PHE A 218 4.59 14.71 1.44
C PHE A 218 4.73 13.41 2.25
N MET A 219 5.20 13.48 3.49
CA MET A 219 5.46 12.33 4.35
C MET A 219 4.17 11.68 4.89
N ASP A 220 3.16 12.47 5.28
CA ASP A 220 1.85 11.94 5.68
C ASP A 220 0.93 11.79 4.46
N TYR A 221 1.42 11.12 3.41
CA TYR A 221 0.70 10.99 2.13
C TYR A 221 -0.65 10.28 2.28
N GLU A 222 -0.77 9.36 3.26
CA GLU A 222 -2.03 8.67 3.56
C GLU A 222 -3.17 9.65 3.86
N MET A 223 -2.87 10.73 4.57
CA MET A 223 -3.82 11.81 4.83
C MET A 223 -4.38 12.41 3.53
N LEU A 224 -3.52 12.66 2.54
CA LEU A 224 -3.91 13.26 1.25
C LEU A 224 -4.74 12.31 0.37
N ARG A 225 -4.85 11.02 0.76
CA ARG A 225 -5.77 10.09 0.09
C ARG A 225 -7.22 10.42 0.40
N HIS A 226 -7.51 11.03 1.54
CA HIS A 226 -8.87 11.40 1.92
C HIS A 226 -9.21 12.82 1.43
N ASN A 227 -10.28 12.96 0.64
CA ASN A 227 -10.67 14.25 0.04
C ASN A 227 -10.88 15.37 1.08
N SER A 228 -11.42 15.03 2.26
CA SER A 228 -11.65 15.99 3.34
C SER A 228 -10.36 16.56 3.92
N PHE A 229 -9.33 15.71 4.09
CA PHE A 229 -8.02 16.16 4.57
C PHE A 229 -7.22 16.86 3.48
N TYR A 230 -7.28 16.36 2.24
CA TYR A 230 -6.70 17.07 1.09
C TYR A 230 -7.21 18.51 1.00
N LEU A 231 -8.53 18.72 1.10
CA LEU A 231 -9.12 20.06 1.05
C LEU A 231 -8.64 20.95 2.21
N LYS A 232 -8.53 20.41 3.43
CA LYS A 232 -7.98 21.15 4.57
C LYS A 232 -6.52 21.53 4.36
N SER A 233 -5.68 20.60 3.90
CA SER A 233 -4.28 20.87 3.55
C SER A 233 -4.16 21.92 2.45
N PHE A 234 -5.05 21.87 1.45
CA PHE A 234 -5.09 22.86 0.39
C PHE A 234 -5.47 24.25 0.89
N LEU A 235 -6.47 24.35 1.78
CA LEU A 235 -6.83 25.62 2.42
C LEU A 235 -5.70 26.16 3.30
N ILE A 236 -4.97 25.29 4.02
CA ILE A 236 -3.78 25.67 4.78
C ILE A 236 -2.70 26.23 3.84
N ALA A 237 -2.41 25.55 2.73
CA ALA A 237 -1.41 25.97 1.75
C ALA A 237 -1.79 27.33 1.11
N LEU A 238 -3.07 27.52 0.75
CA LEU A 238 -3.57 28.79 0.26
C LEU A 238 -3.45 29.90 1.31
N GLY A 239 -3.86 29.63 2.56
CA GLY A 239 -3.72 30.58 3.65
C GLY A 239 -2.26 30.99 3.88
N PHE A 240 -1.34 30.03 3.80
CA PHE A 240 0.09 30.28 3.91
C PHE A 240 0.64 31.09 2.72
N TYR A 241 0.15 30.83 1.51
CA TYR A 241 0.49 31.64 0.33
C TYR A 241 0.00 33.08 0.45
N TYR A 242 -1.26 33.29 0.84
CA TYR A 242 -1.80 34.64 1.07
C TYR A 242 -1.08 35.37 2.20
N TYR A 243 -0.67 34.64 3.25
CA TYR A 243 0.17 35.18 4.30
C TYR A 243 1.51 35.70 3.75
N GLY A 244 2.13 34.98 2.82
CA GLY A 244 3.32 35.45 2.12
C GLY A 244 3.11 36.73 1.32
N LEU A 245 2.01 36.82 0.56
CA LEU A 245 1.65 38.04 -0.18
C LEU A 245 1.42 39.24 0.76
N PHE A 246 0.80 39.00 1.92
CA PHE A 246 0.61 40.04 2.94
C PHE A 246 1.96 40.55 3.48
N LEU A 247 2.88 39.64 3.80
CA LEU A 247 4.21 40.01 4.28
C LEU A 247 5.01 40.77 3.22
N GLU A 248 4.98 40.32 1.98
CA GLU A 248 5.64 40.99 0.85
C GLU A 248 5.12 42.42 0.67
N HIS A 249 3.81 42.62 0.75
CA HIS A 249 3.21 43.94 0.64
C HIS A 249 3.60 44.86 1.81
N HIS A 250 3.52 44.37 3.05
CA HIS A 250 3.75 45.19 4.24
C HIS A 250 5.23 45.48 4.50
N TYR A 251 6.12 44.56 4.12
CA TYR A 251 7.56 44.63 4.37
C TYR A 251 8.38 44.70 3.07
N SER A 252 7.80 45.25 1.99
CA SER A 252 8.39 45.26 0.63
C SER A 252 9.84 45.75 0.56
N SER A 253 10.27 46.66 1.45
CA SER A 253 11.66 47.13 1.53
C SER A 253 12.67 46.07 2.01
N TYR A 254 12.20 44.99 2.62
CA TYR A 254 12.98 43.92 3.23
C TYR A 254 12.83 42.57 2.50
N PHE A 255 11.89 42.46 1.56
CA PHE A 255 11.60 41.23 0.85
C PHE A 255 12.26 41.23 -0.52
N SER A 256 13.12 40.24 -0.77
CA SER A 256 13.53 39.93 -2.14
C SER A 256 12.42 39.13 -2.83
N ASN A 257 12.26 39.30 -4.14
CA ASN A 257 11.31 38.52 -4.95
C ASN A 257 11.49 37.00 -4.83
N MET A 258 12.67 36.51 -4.41
CA MET A 258 12.90 35.07 -4.16
C MET A 258 12.13 34.55 -2.94
N THR A 259 11.75 35.42 -2.01
CA THR A 259 11.06 35.02 -0.78
C THR A 259 9.61 34.60 -1.02
N ALA A 260 8.98 35.08 -2.10
CA ALA A 260 7.62 34.68 -2.48
C ALA A 260 7.52 33.17 -2.78
N GLY A 261 8.60 32.56 -3.30
CA GLY A 261 8.69 31.13 -3.58
C GLY A 261 8.59 30.26 -2.33
N ASN A 262 9.01 30.78 -1.19
CA ASN A 262 9.00 30.06 0.08
C ASN A 262 7.59 29.70 0.54
N PHE A 263 6.58 30.47 0.11
CA PHE A 263 5.18 30.22 0.46
C PHE A 263 4.48 29.28 -0.51
N LEU A 264 5.10 28.98 -1.66
CA LEU A 264 4.54 28.11 -2.71
C LEU A 264 4.83 26.63 -2.51
N TYR A 265 5.79 26.25 -1.66
CA TYR A 265 6.16 24.85 -1.40
C TYR A 265 4.97 23.92 -1.11
N PRO A 266 4.11 24.17 -0.10
CA PRO A 266 2.98 23.28 0.16
C PRO A 266 1.93 23.32 -0.94
N LEU A 267 1.75 24.48 -1.61
CA LEU A 267 0.72 24.67 -2.62
C LEU A 267 1.06 23.92 -3.93
N THR A 268 2.29 24.05 -4.40
CA THR A 268 2.80 23.39 -5.61
C THR A 268 2.70 21.87 -5.52
N LEU A 269 3.10 21.30 -4.38
CA LEU A 269 2.92 19.88 -4.09
C LEU A 269 1.45 19.45 -4.26
N LEU A 270 0.51 20.16 -3.62
CA LEU A 270 -0.91 19.78 -3.65
C LEU A 270 -1.56 19.97 -5.02
N ILE A 271 -1.18 21.01 -5.77
CA ILE A 271 -1.67 21.26 -7.14
C ILE A 271 -1.24 20.14 -8.08
N VAL A 272 -0.01 19.63 -7.94
CA VAL A 272 0.47 18.52 -8.77
C VAL A 272 -0.07 17.17 -8.27
N GLN A 273 -0.18 16.98 -6.96
CA GLN A 273 -0.62 15.71 -6.36
C GLN A 273 -2.02 15.30 -6.80
N TYR A 274 -2.97 16.21 -6.83
CA TYR A 274 -4.36 15.88 -7.15
C TYR A 274 -4.60 15.34 -8.57
N PRO A 275 -4.16 16.02 -9.64
CA PRO A 275 -4.31 15.50 -11.00
C PRO A 275 -3.47 14.25 -11.23
N THR A 276 -2.22 14.21 -10.75
CA THR A 276 -1.36 13.04 -10.93
C THR A 276 -1.92 11.80 -10.23
N ARG A 277 -2.49 11.94 -9.02
CA ARG A 277 -3.18 10.85 -8.33
C ARG A 277 -4.37 10.32 -9.12
N ARG A 278 -5.17 11.22 -9.71
CA ARG A 278 -6.32 10.82 -10.53
C ARG A 278 -5.89 10.06 -11.77
N ILE A 279 -4.88 10.55 -12.49
CA ILE A 279 -4.29 9.87 -13.65
C ILE A 279 -3.76 8.49 -13.23
N TYR A 280 -3.03 8.42 -12.10
CA TYR A 280 -2.51 7.16 -11.58
C TYR A 280 -3.61 6.13 -11.32
N LYS A 281 -4.69 6.54 -10.65
CA LYS A 281 -5.85 5.67 -10.40
C LYS A 281 -6.50 5.17 -11.69
N LEU A 282 -6.61 6.03 -12.70
CA LEU A 282 -7.20 5.67 -13.99
C LEU A 282 -6.35 4.62 -14.72
N ILE A 283 -5.02 4.73 -14.64
CA ILE A 283 -4.10 3.81 -15.33
C ILE A 283 -3.96 2.47 -14.57
N PHE A 284 -3.83 2.52 -13.25
CA PHE A 284 -3.44 1.35 -12.45
C PHE A 284 -4.58 0.75 -11.61
N ASN A 285 -5.77 1.37 -11.60
CA ASN A 285 -6.93 0.95 -10.80
C ASN A 285 -6.63 0.73 -9.30
N ARG A 286 -5.67 1.49 -8.76
CA ARG A 286 -5.27 1.45 -7.34
C ARG A 286 -4.73 2.82 -6.88
N GLU A 287 -4.59 3.00 -5.57
CA GLU A 287 -3.91 4.16 -5.00
C GLU A 287 -2.39 4.04 -5.16
N PRO A 288 -1.67 5.16 -5.41
CA PRO A 288 -0.22 5.18 -5.36
C PRO A 288 0.29 5.06 -3.92
N GLU A 289 1.39 4.36 -3.74
CA GLU A 289 2.07 4.21 -2.46
C GLU A 289 3.34 5.06 -2.42
N VAL A 290 3.40 6.00 -1.48
CA VAL A 290 4.57 6.83 -1.22
C VAL A 290 5.29 6.23 0.00
N ASP A 291 6.62 6.19 -0.01
CA ASP A 291 7.51 5.66 1.05
C ASP A 291 7.56 4.14 1.31
N LYS A 292 6.90 3.31 0.48
CA LYS A 292 7.02 1.84 0.59
C LYS A 292 7.88 1.29 -0.55
N HIS A 293 8.35 0.04 -0.44
CA HIS A 293 8.99 -0.74 -1.54
C HIS A 293 7.98 -1.02 -2.66
N GLY A 294 7.42 0.04 -3.23
CA GLY A 294 6.36 0.02 -4.21
C GLY A 294 6.88 -0.40 -5.58
N LYS A 295 5.94 -0.63 -6.49
CA LYS A 295 6.26 -0.93 -7.88
C LYS A 295 6.94 0.29 -8.52
N ILE A 296 7.62 0.10 -9.65
CA ILE A 296 8.28 1.20 -10.40
C ILE A 296 7.32 2.39 -10.64
N ALA A 297 6.03 2.13 -10.88
CA ALA A 297 5.01 3.17 -11.03
C ALA A 297 4.85 4.05 -9.78
N ASP A 298 4.89 3.46 -8.58
CA ASP A 298 4.81 4.19 -7.30
C ASP A 298 6.06 5.06 -7.08
N LEU A 299 7.23 4.56 -7.47
CA LEU A 299 8.48 5.33 -7.45
C LEU A 299 8.40 6.55 -8.39
N ILE A 300 7.95 6.35 -9.63
CA ILE A 300 7.78 7.45 -10.59
C ILE A 300 6.81 8.50 -10.05
N TYR A 301 5.67 8.05 -9.50
CA TYR A 301 4.70 8.95 -8.87
C TYR A 301 5.33 9.77 -7.73
N THR A 302 6.08 9.10 -6.85
CA THR A 302 6.79 9.74 -5.74
C THR A 302 7.82 10.76 -6.23
N MET A 303 8.57 10.44 -7.30
CA MET A 303 9.52 11.37 -7.92
C MET A 303 8.83 12.61 -8.50
N ILE A 304 7.67 12.44 -9.16
CA ILE A 304 6.89 13.57 -9.68
C ILE A 304 6.49 14.51 -8.53
N LEU A 305 5.98 13.95 -7.42
CA LEU A 305 5.63 14.75 -6.25
C LEU A 305 6.85 15.46 -5.66
N PHE A 306 7.97 14.75 -5.50
CA PHE A 306 9.19 15.32 -4.95
C PHE A 306 9.72 16.48 -5.80
N PHE A 307 9.80 16.31 -7.12
CA PHE A 307 10.25 17.39 -8.00
C PHE A 307 9.26 18.55 -8.05
N SER A 308 7.95 18.28 -7.98
CA SER A 308 6.95 19.34 -7.88
C SER A 308 7.12 20.16 -6.62
N PHE A 309 7.45 19.53 -5.49
CA PHE A 309 7.73 20.22 -4.24
C PHE A 309 9.06 21.00 -4.28
N ALA A 310 10.12 20.37 -4.80
CA ALA A 310 11.48 20.91 -4.73
C ALA A 310 11.79 22.00 -5.77
N ILE A 311 11.24 21.88 -6.99
CA ILE A 311 11.65 22.69 -8.15
C ILE A 311 10.54 23.68 -8.56
N LEU A 312 9.28 23.25 -8.56
CA LEU A 312 8.18 24.04 -9.12
C LEU A 312 7.99 25.42 -8.44
N PRO A 313 8.17 25.60 -7.12
CA PRO A 313 8.09 26.92 -6.51
C PRO A 313 9.01 27.95 -7.16
N PHE A 314 10.24 27.57 -7.48
CA PHE A 314 11.23 28.45 -8.09
C PHE A 314 10.86 28.80 -9.53
N LEU A 315 10.44 27.80 -10.31
CA LEU A 315 10.02 28.02 -11.70
C LEU A 315 8.83 28.96 -11.80
N ILE A 316 7.85 28.84 -10.90
CA ILE A 316 6.69 29.74 -10.87
C ILE A 316 7.13 31.16 -10.54
N VAL A 317 7.99 31.35 -9.54
CA VAL A 317 8.48 32.67 -9.16
C VAL A 317 9.26 33.32 -10.29
N ASP A 318 10.13 32.58 -10.97
CA ASP A 318 10.92 33.13 -12.07
C ASP A 318 10.08 33.44 -13.31
N TYR A 319 8.99 32.69 -13.55
CA TYR A 319 8.05 32.97 -14.64
C TYR A 319 7.15 34.19 -14.37
N LEU A 320 6.84 34.50 -13.11
CA LEU A 320 5.97 35.62 -12.72
C LEU A 320 6.70 36.98 -12.63
N LYS A 321 8.03 37.01 -12.79
CA LYS A 321 8.84 38.24 -12.81
C LYS A 321 8.87 38.85 -14.21
#